data_AF-A0A7Z0S567-F1
#
_entry.id   AF-A0A7Z0S567-F1
#
_cell.length_a   1.000
_cell.length_b   1.000
_cell.length_c   1.000
_cell.angle_alpha   90.00
_cell.angle_beta   90.00
_cell.angle_gamma   90.00
#
_symmetry.space_group_name_H-M   'P 1'
#
loop_
_entity.id
_entity.type
_entity.pdbx_description
1 polymer ?
#
loop_
_entity_poly.entity_id
_entity_poly.type
_entity_poly.pdbx_seq_one_letter_code
_entity_poly.pdbx_strand_id
1 'polypeptide(L)'
;MKKLNAQEIFSIRKLSTGIASVGIAMIFMSGQVAADEVTSPEPVVENQGVEVKEDGNSAVYQAYPFAEETVMTVQPVAEEFAGEADSQAQRSEVTVAAVPASDEAKSVPIEEGSFRVHFKELPSDNVESLGLWSWDDVEVPSSDKGGWPTGATSFAQAGRDDYGYYMDVRMKGEQAKKISLLINNTAGENLTGDKTIERISSDMNQAWLDQNFKLSLYRPLQEGYLRINYFRTDGNYDQKSLWLWGDVADVQMGDWPDGINFEHQGQSGVYRDVKLTELANSIGFLLLDESQSGDAVKIQSKDYNFADLKNHTQIFLKDDDATIYTNPYYVNDVRVLGAAHNRLDSLEASFSTLDGVSKEDLLGKLSVVDKDAKGVVIRDLVMDPESKKVQLLGDFSAEGAGYTLRYGTDAFPTKMAWQLKDQLYGYQGELGARVSEQGQVVDLTLWSPSAEQVDLVLYDKFDPNYVVGTLPLTRGDQGQWALQLNLSSGLGIKDYRGYFYHYQITRQGEKVLVLDPYAKSLAAWNSDLVDQGLANRVAKAAIVDPSEAGPKDLGFASIPNFEQREDAVI
;
A
#
# COMPACT_ATOMS: atom_id res chain seq x y z
N MET A 1 -42.43 58.35 23.10
CA MET A 1 -43.07 58.54 21.78
C MET A 1 -42.05 58.22 20.70
N LYS A 2 -42.52 57.48 19.68
CA LYS A 2 -41.94 57.20 18.35
C LYS A 2 -40.61 56.41 18.27
N LYS A 3 -40.81 55.13 17.93
CA LYS A 3 -39.90 54.20 17.26
C LYS A 3 -39.32 54.82 15.98
N LEU A 4 -38.04 54.58 15.72
CA LEU A 4 -37.45 54.59 14.38
C LEU A 4 -37.12 53.15 14.00
N ASN A 5 -37.89 52.61 13.06
CA ASN A 5 -37.56 51.42 12.27
C ASN A 5 -36.74 51.90 11.08
N ALA A 6 -35.61 51.25 10.81
CA ALA A 6 -35.02 51.19 9.48
C ALA A 6 -34.76 49.71 9.17
N GLN A 7 -35.36 49.25 8.07
CA GLN A 7 -35.35 47.88 7.58
C GLN A 7 -33.99 47.53 6.99
N GLU A 8 -33.39 46.42 7.44
CA GLU A 8 -32.36 45.74 6.66
C GLU A 8 -33.03 44.80 5.66
N ILE A 9 -32.77 45.04 4.37
CA ILE A 9 -33.22 44.22 3.26
C ILE A 9 -32.17 43.12 3.08
N PHE A 10 -32.48 41.89 3.49
CA PHE A 10 -31.68 40.71 3.11
C PHE A 10 -32.21 40.16 1.77
N SER A 11 -31.39 40.24 0.74
CA SER A 11 -31.63 39.56 -0.54
C SER A 11 -31.26 38.08 -0.42
N ILE A 12 -32.22 37.17 -0.61
CA ILE A 12 -31.95 35.74 -0.78
C ILE A 12 -31.52 35.51 -2.23
N ARG A 13 -30.23 35.24 -2.48
CA ARG A 13 -29.79 34.60 -3.73
C ARG A 13 -30.04 33.10 -3.61
N LYS A 14 -30.89 32.55 -4.48
CA LYS A 14 -30.96 31.10 -4.74
C LYS A 14 -29.63 30.68 -5.36
N LEU A 15 -28.87 29.85 -4.65
CA LEU A 15 -27.76 29.08 -5.21
C LEU A 15 -28.32 27.75 -5.71
N SER A 16 -28.02 27.40 -6.97
CA SER A 16 -28.29 26.05 -7.47
C SER A 16 -27.31 25.08 -6.82
N THR A 17 -27.85 24.08 -6.13
CA THR A 17 -27.09 22.97 -5.54
C THR A 17 -26.37 22.17 -6.64
N GLY A 18 -25.06 22.34 -6.73
CA GLY A 18 -24.15 21.31 -7.22
C GLY A 18 -23.61 20.55 -6.01
N ILE A 19 -23.54 19.22 -6.10
CA ILE A 19 -23.02 18.36 -5.04
C ILE A 19 -21.58 18.78 -4.74
N ALA A 20 -21.36 19.41 -3.58
CA ALA A 20 -20.05 19.69 -3.04
C ALA A 20 -19.76 18.66 -1.96
N SER A 21 -18.88 17.71 -2.28
CA SER A 21 -18.29 16.79 -1.32
C SER A 21 -17.48 17.61 -0.31
N VAL A 22 -17.89 17.62 0.95
CA VAL A 22 -17.14 18.25 2.04
C VAL A 22 -15.96 17.33 2.37
N GLY A 23 -14.76 17.73 1.95
CA GLY A 23 -13.51 17.11 2.38
C GLY A 23 -13.25 17.49 3.85
N ILE A 24 -13.45 16.53 4.75
CA ILE A 24 -12.95 16.63 6.13
C ILE A 24 -11.43 16.45 6.05
N ALA A 25 -10.68 17.52 6.34
CA ALA A 25 -9.24 17.43 6.55
C ALA A 25 -8.98 16.71 7.88
N MET A 26 -8.80 15.39 7.82
CA MET A 26 -8.23 14.61 8.93
C MET A 26 -6.70 14.70 8.85
N ILE A 27 -6.11 15.32 9.87
CA ILE A 27 -4.67 15.20 10.13
C ILE A 27 -4.42 13.75 10.57
N PHE A 28 -3.95 12.92 9.64
CA PHE A 28 -3.56 11.54 9.91
C PHE A 28 -2.24 11.50 10.70
N MET A 29 -2.30 11.05 11.95
CA MET A 29 -1.17 10.32 12.52
C MET A 29 -1.20 8.90 11.93
N SER A 30 -0.07 8.49 11.40
CA SER A 30 0.19 7.21 10.71
C SER A 30 -0.34 5.97 11.44
N GLY A 31 -1.24 5.25 10.78
CA GLY A 31 -1.71 3.91 11.15
C GLY A 31 -2.82 3.47 10.19
N GLN A 32 -2.47 2.80 9.09
CA GLN A 32 -3.45 2.26 8.15
C GLN A 32 -4.26 1.12 8.80
N VAL A 33 -5.58 1.24 8.78
CA VAL A 33 -6.52 0.12 8.86
C VAL A 33 -7.57 0.37 7.77
N ALA A 34 -7.59 -0.48 6.75
CA ALA A 34 -8.70 -0.58 5.81
C ALA A 34 -9.75 -1.52 6.44
N ALA A 35 -11.00 -1.08 6.49
CA ALA A 35 -12.13 -1.94 6.83
C ALA A 35 -12.90 -2.19 5.53
N ASP A 36 -12.93 -3.44 5.07
CA ASP A 36 -13.80 -3.88 3.99
C ASP A 36 -15.22 -4.07 4.53
N GLU A 37 -16.18 -3.49 3.83
CA GLU A 37 -17.61 -3.62 4.10
C GLU A 37 -18.09 -4.96 3.51
N VAL A 38 -18.19 -5.98 4.36
CA VAL A 38 -18.77 -7.28 3.98
C VAL A 38 -20.30 -7.20 4.06
N THR A 39 -20.97 -7.06 2.92
CA THR A 39 -22.41 -7.30 2.81
C THR A 39 -22.69 -8.80 2.72
N SER A 40 -23.27 -9.38 3.77
CA SER A 40 -23.85 -10.72 3.76
C SER A 40 -25.15 -10.75 2.96
N PRO A 41 -25.42 -11.78 2.13
CA PRO A 41 -26.68 -11.91 1.42
C PRO A 41 -27.78 -12.49 2.33
N GLU A 42 -28.96 -11.86 2.35
CA GLU A 42 -30.18 -12.41 2.96
C GLU A 42 -30.80 -13.51 2.07
N PRO A 43 -31.48 -14.51 2.66
CA PRO A 43 -32.10 -15.60 1.90
C PRO A 43 -33.45 -15.15 1.29
N VAL A 44 -33.60 -15.39 -0.01
CA VAL A 44 -34.88 -15.19 -0.73
C VAL A 44 -35.80 -16.37 -0.45
N VAL A 45 -36.94 -16.11 0.20
CA VAL A 45 -38.06 -17.05 0.32
C VAL A 45 -39.01 -16.80 -0.84
N GLU A 46 -39.18 -17.84 -1.66
CA GLU A 46 -40.11 -17.94 -2.77
C GLU A 46 -41.57 -17.96 -2.27
N ASN A 47 -42.44 -17.14 -2.85
CA ASN A 47 -43.89 -17.33 -2.73
C ASN A 47 -44.61 -17.01 -4.04
N GLN A 48 -45.33 -18.02 -4.54
CA GLN A 48 -46.16 -18.00 -5.73
C GLN A 48 -47.49 -17.27 -5.48
N GLY A 49 -47.98 -16.53 -6.47
CA GLY A 49 -49.29 -15.87 -6.41
C GLY A 49 -49.71 -15.13 -7.68
N VAL A 50 -50.12 -15.90 -8.68
CA VAL A 50 -51.14 -15.70 -9.75
C VAL A 50 -51.52 -14.28 -10.25
N GLU A 51 -51.49 -14.19 -11.59
CA GLU A 51 -51.91 -13.12 -12.53
C GLU A 51 -53.32 -12.51 -12.34
N VAL A 52 -53.46 -11.22 -12.71
CA VAL A 52 -54.44 -10.73 -13.72
C VAL A 52 -53.82 -9.59 -14.55
N LYS A 53 -54.12 -9.60 -15.85
CA LYS A 53 -53.65 -8.80 -16.99
C LYS A 53 -54.22 -7.36 -17.05
N GLU A 54 -53.49 -6.44 -17.70
CA GLU A 54 -53.90 -5.83 -18.98
C GLU A 54 -52.77 -5.01 -19.66
N ASP A 55 -52.47 -5.43 -20.89
CA ASP A 55 -52.17 -4.70 -22.13
C ASP A 55 -51.09 -3.61 -22.27
N GLY A 56 -50.14 -3.93 -23.15
CA GLY A 56 -49.92 -3.12 -24.37
C GLY A 56 -48.54 -2.48 -24.53
N ASN A 57 -47.60 -3.18 -25.17
CA ASN A 57 -47.07 -2.90 -26.52
C ASN A 57 -45.72 -3.62 -26.72
N SER A 58 -45.65 -4.51 -27.70
CA SER A 58 -44.51 -5.40 -27.96
C SER A 58 -43.63 -4.87 -29.08
N ALA A 59 -42.32 -4.83 -28.86
CA ALA A 59 -41.31 -4.84 -29.92
C ALA A 59 -40.31 -5.96 -29.63
N VAL A 60 -40.30 -6.97 -30.49
CA VAL A 60 -39.51 -8.20 -30.41
C VAL A 60 -38.24 -8.03 -31.23
N TYR A 61 -37.08 -8.32 -30.65
CA TYR A 61 -35.89 -8.71 -31.39
C TYR A 61 -35.48 -10.12 -30.93
N GLN A 62 -35.60 -11.08 -31.84
CA GLN A 62 -35.09 -12.44 -31.68
C GLN A 62 -33.61 -12.49 -32.03
N ALA A 63 -32.84 -13.22 -31.22
CA ALA A 63 -31.49 -13.68 -31.53
C ALA A 63 -31.54 -15.09 -32.15
N TYR A 64 -30.73 -15.33 -33.18
CA TYR A 64 -30.32 -16.67 -33.62
C TYR A 64 -28.81 -16.68 -33.92
N PRO A 65 -28.13 -17.81 -33.71
CA PRO A 65 -26.67 -17.94 -33.72
C PRO A 65 -26.13 -18.20 -35.14
N PHE A 66 -24.87 -17.88 -35.39
CA PHE A 66 -24.20 -18.24 -36.65
C PHE A 66 -22.91 -19.01 -36.42
N ALA A 67 -22.72 -19.98 -37.31
CA ALA A 67 -21.73 -21.05 -37.30
C ALA A 67 -20.48 -20.72 -38.15
N GLU A 68 -19.59 -21.71 -38.20
CA GLU A 68 -18.18 -21.79 -38.64
C GLU A 68 -17.77 -21.28 -40.03
N GLU A 69 -16.47 -20.94 -40.07
CA GLU A 69 -15.43 -20.96 -41.11
C GLU A 69 -15.78 -21.02 -42.61
N THR A 70 -15.15 -20.13 -43.39
CA THR A 70 -14.47 -20.53 -44.64
C THR A 70 -13.28 -19.60 -44.96
N VAL A 71 -12.13 -20.23 -45.20
CA VAL A 71 -10.86 -19.67 -45.68
C VAL A 71 -10.98 -19.23 -47.14
N MET A 72 -10.44 -18.06 -47.50
CA MET A 72 -10.27 -17.65 -48.91
C MET A 72 -8.79 -17.33 -49.19
N THR A 73 -8.15 -18.22 -49.94
CA THR A 73 -6.79 -18.10 -50.48
C THR A 73 -6.80 -17.24 -51.74
N VAL A 74 -5.77 -16.40 -51.92
CA VAL A 74 -5.52 -15.63 -53.14
C VAL A 74 -4.25 -16.15 -53.81
N GLN A 75 -4.39 -16.67 -55.03
CA GLN A 75 -3.29 -17.00 -55.94
C GLN A 75 -2.90 -15.78 -56.79
N PRO A 76 -1.60 -15.54 -57.07
CA PRO A 76 -1.19 -14.68 -58.18
C PRO A 76 -0.98 -15.49 -59.47
N VAL A 77 -1.41 -14.87 -60.58
CA VAL A 77 -1.29 -15.37 -61.97
C VAL A 77 0.12 -15.15 -62.49
N ALA A 78 0.65 -16.16 -63.18
CA ALA A 78 1.94 -16.15 -63.87
C ALA A 78 1.82 -15.54 -65.29
N GLU A 79 2.82 -14.77 -65.69
CA GLU A 79 3.15 -14.53 -67.10
C GLU A 79 4.56 -15.04 -67.39
N GLU A 80 4.65 -15.91 -68.39
CA GLU A 80 5.87 -16.50 -68.95
C GLU A 80 6.49 -15.53 -69.98
N PHE A 81 7.80 -15.30 -69.88
CA PHE A 81 8.64 -14.99 -71.04
C PHE A 81 9.92 -15.82 -70.98
N ALA A 82 10.11 -16.64 -72.01
CA ALA A 82 11.27 -17.49 -72.22
C ALA A 82 12.47 -16.72 -72.80
N GLY A 83 13.68 -17.10 -72.39
CA GLY A 83 14.94 -16.58 -72.96
C GLY A 83 16.19 -17.24 -72.36
N GLU A 84 16.62 -18.32 -73.02
CA GLU A 84 17.94 -18.98 -73.14
C GLU A 84 19.05 -18.85 -72.07
N ALA A 85 19.70 -20.01 -71.85
CA ALA A 85 20.79 -20.27 -70.94
C ALA A 85 22.15 -19.69 -71.39
N ASP A 86 22.96 -19.25 -70.44
CA ASP A 86 24.41 -19.48 -70.46
C ASP A 86 24.97 -19.64 -69.04
N SER A 87 25.91 -20.56 -68.93
CA SER A 87 26.55 -21.02 -67.70
C SER A 87 27.83 -20.24 -67.43
N GLN A 88 28.00 -19.62 -66.25
CA GLN A 88 29.31 -19.52 -65.58
C GLN A 88 29.15 -19.40 -64.06
N ALA A 89 29.84 -20.28 -63.35
CA ALA A 89 30.01 -20.24 -61.91
C ALA A 89 30.89 -19.05 -61.50
N GLN A 90 30.38 -18.21 -60.60
CA GLN A 90 31.20 -17.24 -59.88
C GLN A 90 30.76 -17.17 -58.41
N ARG A 91 31.66 -17.68 -57.57
CA ARG A 91 31.65 -17.62 -56.10
C ARG A 91 31.49 -16.16 -55.65
N SER A 92 30.39 -15.85 -54.96
CA SER A 92 30.18 -14.56 -54.28
C SER A 92 29.86 -14.83 -52.82
N GLU A 93 30.66 -14.21 -51.95
CA GLU A 93 30.52 -14.22 -50.49
C GLU A 93 29.13 -13.73 -50.10
N VAL A 94 28.39 -14.53 -49.33
CA VAL A 94 27.22 -14.06 -48.60
C VAL A 94 27.75 -13.32 -47.38
N THR A 95 27.83 -12.00 -47.47
CA THR A 95 27.88 -11.13 -46.30
C THR A 95 26.62 -11.36 -45.50
N VAL A 96 26.74 -12.07 -44.38
CA VAL A 96 25.70 -12.12 -43.35
C VAL A 96 25.52 -10.69 -42.88
N ALA A 97 24.33 -10.13 -43.11
CA ALA A 97 23.95 -8.84 -42.57
C ALA A 97 24.07 -8.92 -41.05
N ALA A 98 25.03 -8.17 -40.50
CA ALA A 98 25.13 -7.94 -39.08
C ALA A 98 23.78 -7.37 -38.60
N VAL A 99 23.15 -8.09 -37.67
CA VAL A 99 22.12 -7.52 -36.81
C VAL A 99 22.76 -6.31 -36.13
N PRO A 100 22.14 -5.12 -36.15
CA PRO A 100 22.75 -3.95 -35.54
C PRO A 100 22.90 -4.23 -34.05
N ALA A 101 24.14 -4.12 -33.57
CA ALA A 101 24.42 -4.00 -32.15
C ALA A 101 23.54 -2.87 -31.59
N SER A 102 22.74 -3.16 -30.57
CA SER A 102 22.16 -2.11 -29.75
C SER A 102 23.30 -1.49 -28.94
N ASP A 103 24.00 -0.54 -29.56
CA ASP A 103 24.72 0.48 -28.80
C ASP A 103 23.68 1.11 -27.86
N GLU A 104 23.84 0.92 -26.54
CA GLU A 104 23.12 1.74 -25.57
C GLU A 104 23.45 3.20 -25.91
N ALA A 105 22.51 3.90 -26.52
CA ALA A 105 22.60 5.32 -26.79
C ALA A 105 22.99 6.01 -25.48
N LYS A 106 24.00 6.89 -25.52
CA LYS A 106 24.49 7.67 -24.38
C LYS A 106 23.31 8.18 -23.55
N SER A 107 23.02 7.51 -22.45
CA SER A 107 21.92 7.88 -21.57
C SER A 107 22.23 9.25 -20.98
N VAL A 108 21.24 10.15 -21.01
CA VAL A 108 21.39 11.44 -20.34
C VAL A 108 21.60 11.15 -18.85
N PRO A 109 22.68 11.64 -18.21
CA PRO A 109 22.90 11.39 -16.79
C PRO A 109 21.66 11.80 -15.97
N ILE A 110 21.30 10.97 -14.99
CA ILE A 110 20.27 11.32 -14.02
C ILE A 110 20.92 12.24 -12.99
N GLU A 111 20.32 13.41 -12.77
CA GLU A 111 20.85 14.35 -11.80
C GLU A 111 20.76 13.79 -10.38
N GLU A 112 21.79 14.03 -9.56
CA GLU A 112 21.83 13.60 -8.16
C GLU A 112 20.57 14.04 -7.39
N GLY A 113 20.01 13.12 -6.61
CA GLY A 113 18.74 13.34 -5.90
C GLY A 113 17.48 13.28 -6.79
N SER A 114 17.61 13.00 -8.08
CA SER A 114 16.48 12.75 -8.98
C SER A 114 16.20 11.27 -9.15
N PHE A 115 14.95 10.96 -9.46
CA PHE A 115 14.48 9.64 -9.84
C PHE A 115 13.85 9.71 -11.23
N ARG A 116 14.36 8.93 -12.19
CA ARG A 116 13.87 8.90 -13.56
C ARG A 116 12.75 7.88 -13.73
N VAL A 117 11.61 8.32 -14.24
CA VAL A 117 10.51 7.44 -14.62
C VAL A 117 10.44 7.38 -16.14
N HIS A 118 10.60 6.18 -16.70
CA HIS A 118 10.49 5.92 -18.13
C HIS A 118 9.08 5.43 -18.47
N PHE A 119 8.54 5.89 -19.58
CA PHE A 119 7.19 5.58 -20.08
C PHE A 119 7.33 5.02 -21.49
N LYS A 120 6.89 3.78 -21.70
CA LYS A 120 6.92 3.15 -23.03
C LYS A 120 6.05 3.92 -24.02
N GLU A 121 4.83 4.21 -23.59
CA GLU A 121 3.82 4.97 -24.34
C GLU A 121 3.11 5.95 -23.38
N LEU A 122 2.59 7.06 -23.95
CA LEU A 122 1.77 8.01 -23.22
C LEU A 122 0.29 7.78 -23.54
N PRO A 123 -0.65 8.11 -22.63
CA PRO A 123 -2.09 7.92 -22.86
C PRO A 123 -2.68 8.73 -24.04
N SER A 124 -1.92 9.70 -24.57
CA SER A 124 -2.34 10.55 -25.68
C SER A 124 -1.12 11.07 -26.45
N ASP A 125 -1.26 11.21 -27.76
CA ASP A 125 -0.28 11.88 -28.61
C ASP A 125 -0.21 13.39 -28.37
N ASN A 126 -1.25 13.98 -27.77
CA ASN A 126 -1.24 15.39 -27.40
C ASN A 126 -0.45 15.60 -26.09
N VAL A 127 0.87 15.51 -26.19
CA VAL A 127 1.83 15.60 -25.08
C VAL A 127 1.66 16.88 -24.26
N GLU A 128 1.31 18.00 -24.90
CA GLU A 128 1.09 19.29 -24.21
C GLU A 128 -0.11 19.27 -23.27
N SER A 129 -1.09 18.40 -23.55
CA SER A 129 -2.26 18.22 -22.68
C SER A 129 -1.98 17.35 -21.46
N LEU A 130 -0.84 16.64 -21.42
CA LEU A 130 -0.53 15.65 -20.39
C LEU A 130 0.36 16.24 -19.29
N GLY A 131 0.10 15.81 -18.06
CA GLY A 131 0.91 16.15 -16.89
C GLY A 131 1.26 14.94 -16.04
N LEU A 132 2.47 14.91 -15.49
CA LEU A 132 2.88 13.98 -14.44
C LEU A 132 2.55 14.60 -13.08
N TRP A 133 1.56 14.03 -12.41
CA TRP A 133 1.21 14.41 -11.04
C TRP A 133 1.93 13.49 -10.06
N SER A 134 2.69 14.03 -9.11
CA SER A 134 3.53 13.26 -8.19
C SER A 134 3.41 13.73 -6.73
N TRP A 135 3.45 12.79 -5.78
CA TRP A 135 3.36 13.03 -4.34
C TRP A 135 4.14 11.97 -3.52
N ASP A 136 3.97 12.00 -2.19
CA ASP A 136 4.76 11.28 -1.18
C ASP A 136 6.19 11.83 -1.03
N ASP A 137 7.25 11.03 -1.22
CA ASP A 137 8.62 11.44 -0.88
C ASP A 137 9.33 12.20 -2.03
N VAL A 138 8.58 13.03 -2.74
CA VAL A 138 9.10 13.96 -3.75
C VAL A 138 9.42 15.32 -3.11
N GLU A 139 10.41 16.04 -3.62
CA GLU A 139 10.86 17.32 -3.06
C GLU A 139 9.75 18.38 -3.09
N VAL A 140 9.07 18.49 -4.23
CA VAL A 140 7.95 19.41 -4.44
C VAL A 140 6.75 18.63 -5.00
N PRO A 141 5.79 18.24 -4.15
CA PRO A 141 4.54 17.62 -4.60
C PRO A 141 3.81 18.49 -5.61
N SER A 142 3.07 17.87 -6.54
CA SER A 142 2.34 18.61 -7.59
C SER A 142 1.33 19.60 -7.03
N SER A 143 0.71 19.31 -5.87
CA SER A 143 -0.20 20.22 -5.17
C SER A 143 0.42 21.55 -4.78
N ASP A 144 1.73 21.57 -4.55
CA ASP A 144 2.46 22.76 -4.10
C ASP A 144 2.84 23.65 -5.30
N LYS A 145 2.89 23.07 -6.51
CA LYS A 145 3.09 23.80 -7.77
C LYS A 145 1.78 24.44 -8.27
N GLY A 146 0.63 23.86 -7.93
CA GLY A 146 -0.68 24.36 -8.30
C GLY A 146 -1.81 23.38 -7.99
N GLY A 147 -3.05 23.88 -8.05
CA GLY A 147 -4.24 23.03 -7.90
C GLY A 147 -4.38 22.01 -9.03
N TRP A 148 -5.10 20.92 -8.75
CA TRP A 148 -5.47 19.94 -9.75
C TRP A 148 -6.23 20.58 -10.92
N PRO A 149 -5.93 20.21 -12.20
CA PRO A 149 -4.85 19.33 -12.65
C PRO A 149 -3.52 20.05 -12.95
N THR A 150 -3.54 21.38 -12.93
CA THR A 150 -2.47 22.25 -13.47
C THR A 150 -1.15 22.24 -12.69
N GLY A 151 -1.14 21.71 -11.45
CA GLY A 151 0.10 21.52 -10.69
C GLY A 151 1.00 20.38 -11.20
N ALA A 152 0.52 19.57 -12.15
CA ALA A 152 1.32 18.50 -12.75
C ALA A 152 2.48 19.03 -13.61
N THR A 153 3.59 18.28 -13.64
CA THR A 153 4.73 18.63 -14.51
C THR A 153 4.39 18.22 -15.94
N SER A 154 4.38 19.17 -16.88
CA SER A 154 3.96 18.91 -18.27
C SER A 154 4.88 17.93 -18.99
N PHE A 155 4.31 16.95 -19.70
CA PHE A 155 5.06 16.04 -20.56
C PHE A 155 5.69 16.72 -21.78
N ALA A 156 5.34 17.98 -22.09
CA ALA A 156 6.06 18.76 -23.09
C ALA A 156 7.55 18.97 -22.73
N GLN A 157 7.91 18.78 -21.46
CA GLN A 157 9.28 18.84 -20.94
C GLN A 157 9.94 17.46 -20.82
N ALA A 158 9.23 16.38 -21.19
CA ALA A 158 9.75 15.03 -21.07
C ALA A 158 10.93 14.81 -22.03
N GLY A 159 11.95 14.11 -21.53
CA GLY A 159 13.02 13.59 -22.37
C GLY A 159 12.54 12.40 -23.19
N ARG A 160 13.36 11.97 -24.15
CA ARG A 160 13.15 10.75 -24.93
C ARG A 160 14.41 9.91 -24.98
N ASP A 161 14.23 8.61 -24.96
CA ASP A 161 15.26 7.60 -25.16
C ASP A 161 14.72 6.46 -26.05
N ASP A 162 15.52 5.40 -26.23
CA ASP A 162 15.14 4.26 -27.07
C ASP A 162 13.99 3.42 -26.48
N TYR A 163 13.59 3.67 -25.21
CA TYR A 163 12.44 3.01 -24.61
C TYR A 163 11.15 3.79 -24.91
N GLY A 164 11.17 5.11 -24.72
CA GLY A 164 10.03 6.00 -24.94
C GLY A 164 10.29 7.40 -24.38
N TYR A 165 9.37 7.90 -23.55
CA TYR A 165 9.54 9.16 -22.83
C TYR A 165 10.14 8.93 -21.45
N TYR A 166 10.80 9.93 -20.88
CA TYR A 166 11.18 9.90 -19.47
C TYR A 166 11.00 11.25 -18.78
N MET A 167 10.81 11.22 -17.46
CA MET A 167 10.73 12.40 -16.61
C MET A 167 11.58 12.19 -15.35
N ASP A 168 12.34 13.21 -14.98
CA ASP A 168 13.11 13.21 -13.73
C ASP A 168 12.30 13.89 -12.63
N VAL A 169 12.12 13.19 -11.51
CA VAL A 169 11.39 13.67 -10.32
C VAL A 169 12.39 13.85 -9.18
N ARG A 170 12.49 15.06 -8.63
CA ARG A 170 13.34 15.32 -7.47
C ARG A 170 12.78 14.68 -6.22
N MET A 171 13.62 13.97 -5.49
CA MET A 171 13.28 13.25 -4.27
C MET A 171 13.47 14.15 -3.04
N LYS A 172 12.70 13.90 -1.99
CA LYS A 172 12.78 14.61 -0.69
C LYS A 172 13.99 14.17 0.14
N GLY A 173 15.15 14.12 -0.49
CA GLY A 173 16.43 13.69 0.08
C GLY A 173 16.68 12.17 0.06
N GLU A 174 17.85 11.78 0.56
CA GLU A 174 18.36 10.41 0.48
C GLU A 174 17.55 9.37 1.27
N GLN A 175 16.66 9.78 2.17
CA GLN A 175 15.83 8.88 2.97
C GLN A 175 14.46 8.59 2.33
N ALA A 176 14.15 9.20 1.17
CA ALA A 176 12.92 8.97 0.45
C ALA A 176 12.74 7.47 0.11
N LYS A 177 11.55 6.93 0.32
CA LYS A 177 11.27 5.50 0.12
C LYS A 177 10.22 5.25 -0.94
N LYS A 178 9.43 6.26 -1.29
CA LYS A 178 8.28 6.07 -2.17
C LYS A 178 8.01 7.29 -3.04
N ILE A 179 7.67 7.02 -4.30
CA ILE A 179 7.11 8.00 -5.23
C ILE A 179 5.73 7.50 -5.59
N SER A 180 4.71 8.32 -5.36
CA SER A 180 3.40 8.10 -5.96
C SER A 180 3.21 9.04 -7.14
N LEU A 181 2.65 8.53 -8.23
CA LEU A 181 2.45 9.29 -9.45
C LEU A 181 1.25 8.82 -10.26
N LEU A 182 0.78 9.68 -11.16
CA LEU A 182 -0.19 9.36 -12.19
C LEU A 182 0.01 10.31 -13.38
N ILE A 183 -0.52 9.94 -14.55
CA ILE A 183 -0.63 10.86 -15.69
C ILE A 183 -2.04 11.43 -15.71
N ASN A 184 -2.14 12.76 -15.64
CA ASN A 184 -3.39 13.49 -15.81
C ASN A 184 -3.42 14.24 -17.15
N ASN A 185 -4.56 14.88 -17.43
CA ASN A 185 -4.65 15.83 -18.54
C ASN A 185 -5.21 17.20 -18.10
N THR A 186 -5.19 18.16 -19.03
CA THR A 186 -5.75 19.51 -18.82
C THR A 186 -7.25 19.53 -18.53
N ALA A 187 -7.99 18.47 -18.84
CA ALA A 187 -9.41 18.32 -18.49
C ALA A 187 -9.63 17.86 -17.04
N GLY A 188 -8.56 17.42 -16.36
CA GLY A 188 -8.64 16.97 -14.97
C GLY A 188 -8.91 15.49 -14.80
N GLU A 189 -8.72 14.69 -15.83
CA GLU A 189 -8.87 13.23 -15.77
C GLU A 189 -7.59 12.57 -15.27
N ASN A 190 -7.73 11.50 -14.48
CA ASN A 190 -6.65 10.60 -14.12
C ASN A 190 -6.61 9.46 -15.16
N LEU A 191 -5.61 9.45 -16.04
CA LEU A 191 -5.57 8.57 -17.22
C LEU A 191 -4.93 7.21 -16.97
N THR A 192 -4.08 7.09 -15.95
CA THR A 192 -3.32 5.86 -15.66
C THR A 192 -3.80 5.13 -14.41
N GLY A 193 -4.63 5.80 -13.61
CA GLY A 193 -4.78 5.48 -12.20
C GLY A 193 -3.49 5.78 -11.42
N ASP A 194 -3.59 5.67 -10.11
CA ASP A 194 -2.48 5.92 -9.19
C ASP A 194 -1.45 4.80 -9.32
N LYS A 195 -0.18 5.19 -9.43
CA LYS A 195 0.98 4.29 -9.42
C LYS A 195 1.85 4.62 -8.21
N THR A 196 2.48 3.58 -7.68
CA THR A 196 3.42 3.69 -6.57
C THR A 196 4.71 2.99 -6.98
N ILE A 197 5.83 3.69 -6.80
CA ILE A 197 7.17 3.17 -6.95
C ILE A 197 7.82 3.15 -5.57
N GLU A 198 8.08 1.97 -5.04
CA GLU A 198 8.87 1.80 -3.81
C GLU A 198 10.35 1.72 -4.16
N ARG A 199 11.15 2.55 -3.48
CA ARG A 199 12.59 2.56 -3.63
C ARG A 199 13.20 1.47 -2.78
N ILE A 200 13.62 0.39 -3.42
CA ILE A 200 14.09 -0.82 -2.73
C ILE A 200 15.57 -0.77 -2.31
N SER A 201 16.35 0.18 -2.84
CA SER A 201 17.75 0.44 -2.53
C SER A 201 18.03 1.94 -2.57
N SER A 202 19.01 2.44 -1.81
CA SER A 202 19.48 3.83 -1.91
C SER A 202 19.96 4.19 -3.33
N ASP A 203 20.49 3.21 -4.04
CA ASP A 203 21.09 3.36 -5.37
C ASP A 203 20.03 3.29 -6.48
N MET A 204 18.77 2.99 -6.13
CA MET A 204 17.67 2.95 -7.07
C MET A 204 17.22 4.37 -7.43
N ASN A 205 17.50 4.78 -8.66
CA ASN A 205 17.18 6.11 -9.18
C ASN A 205 16.35 6.07 -10.47
N GLN A 206 15.84 4.91 -10.88
CA GLN A 206 15.05 4.79 -12.10
C GLN A 206 14.04 3.64 -12.06
N ALA A 207 12.94 3.80 -12.79
CA ALA A 207 11.93 2.75 -13.03
C ALA A 207 11.25 2.93 -14.39
N TRP A 208 10.60 1.86 -14.87
CA TRP A 208 9.96 1.80 -16.19
C TRP A 208 8.49 1.43 -16.07
N LEU A 209 7.65 2.12 -16.85
CA LEU A 209 6.25 1.79 -17.05
C LEU A 209 6.08 1.30 -18.50
N ASP A 210 5.49 0.13 -18.67
CA ASP A 210 5.15 -0.41 -19.99
C ASP A 210 3.92 0.29 -20.61
N GLN A 211 3.46 -0.15 -21.78
CA GLN A 211 2.29 0.41 -22.47
C GLN A 211 0.97 0.28 -21.67
N ASN A 212 0.93 -0.62 -20.69
CA ASN A 212 -0.20 -0.80 -19.76
C ASN A 212 0.04 -0.10 -18.41
N PHE A 213 1.12 0.68 -18.31
CA PHE A 213 1.58 1.32 -17.08
C PHE A 213 1.86 0.31 -15.94
N LYS A 214 2.31 -0.90 -16.27
CA LYS A 214 2.89 -1.86 -15.32
C LYS A 214 4.31 -1.43 -14.98
N LEU A 215 4.61 -1.36 -13.69
CA LEU A 215 5.91 -0.96 -13.16
C LEU A 215 6.95 -2.09 -13.31
N SER A 216 8.18 -1.72 -13.67
CA SER A 216 9.37 -2.57 -13.66
C SER A 216 10.58 -1.79 -13.11
N LEU A 217 11.49 -2.50 -12.44
CA LEU A 217 12.69 -1.91 -11.80
C LEU A 217 13.93 -1.97 -12.71
N TYR A 218 13.75 -2.45 -13.93
CA TYR A 218 14.71 -2.48 -15.04
C TYR A 218 13.92 -2.29 -16.35
N ARG A 219 14.62 -1.94 -17.43
CA ARG A 219 14.03 -1.83 -18.77
C ARG A 219 13.50 -3.20 -19.24
N PRO A 220 12.18 -3.39 -19.43
CA PRO A 220 11.66 -4.67 -19.91
C PRO A 220 12.19 -5.01 -21.31
N LEU A 221 12.47 -6.30 -21.56
CA LEU A 221 12.81 -6.80 -22.89
C LEU A 221 11.55 -7.11 -23.70
N GLN A 222 11.74 -7.41 -24.98
CA GLN A 222 10.70 -8.04 -25.79
C GLN A 222 10.31 -9.41 -25.23
N GLU A 223 9.05 -9.82 -25.43
CA GLU A 223 8.57 -11.13 -25.01
C GLU A 223 9.37 -12.28 -25.67
N GLY A 224 9.46 -13.42 -24.96
CA GLY A 224 10.18 -14.61 -25.42
C GLY A 224 11.69 -14.60 -25.15
N TYR A 225 12.21 -13.62 -24.42
CA TYR A 225 13.61 -13.53 -24.01
C TYR A 225 13.78 -13.32 -22.51
N LEU A 226 14.81 -13.95 -21.96
CA LEU A 226 15.31 -13.70 -20.61
C LEU A 226 16.75 -13.18 -20.70
N ARG A 227 17.03 -12.01 -20.13
CA ARG A 227 18.41 -11.55 -19.93
C ARG A 227 18.96 -12.06 -18.61
N ILE A 228 20.10 -12.73 -18.67
CA ILE A 228 20.87 -13.14 -17.50
C ILE A 228 22.02 -12.14 -17.34
N ASN A 229 21.92 -11.27 -16.33
CA ASN A 229 22.96 -10.31 -15.98
C ASN A 229 23.89 -10.91 -14.91
N TYR A 230 25.21 -10.76 -15.09
CA TYR A 230 26.21 -11.23 -14.16
C TYR A 230 27.22 -10.12 -13.80
N PHE A 231 27.15 -9.70 -12.54
CA PHE A 231 28.09 -8.74 -11.97
C PHE A 231 29.19 -9.45 -11.19
N ARG A 232 30.43 -9.00 -11.39
CA ARG A 232 31.57 -9.45 -10.58
C ARG A 232 32.27 -8.26 -9.97
N THR A 233 32.50 -8.31 -8.67
CA THR A 233 33.21 -7.28 -7.90
C THR A 233 34.66 -7.11 -8.37
N ASP A 234 35.29 -8.18 -8.89
CA ASP A 234 36.65 -8.14 -9.44
C ASP A 234 36.73 -7.63 -10.89
N GLY A 235 35.58 -7.43 -11.55
CA GLY A 235 35.49 -7.03 -12.96
C GLY A 235 36.07 -8.03 -13.97
N ASN A 236 36.43 -9.25 -13.55
CA ASN A 236 37.06 -10.23 -14.41
C ASN A 236 36.05 -11.20 -15.02
N TYR A 237 35.74 -10.98 -16.30
CA TYR A 237 34.81 -11.82 -17.07
C TYR A 237 35.51 -12.77 -18.04
N ASP A 238 36.85 -12.83 -18.02
CA ASP A 238 37.60 -13.74 -18.87
C ASP A 238 37.27 -15.20 -18.51
N GLN A 239 37.01 -16.01 -19.53
CA GLN A 239 36.61 -17.42 -19.40
C GLN A 239 35.39 -17.65 -18.48
N LYS A 240 34.47 -16.68 -18.42
CA LYS A 240 33.19 -16.82 -17.71
C LYS A 240 32.07 -17.10 -18.70
N SER A 241 31.33 -18.18 -18.46
CA SER A 241 30.26 -18.64 -19.34
C SER A 241 29.04 -19.14 -18.56
N LEU A 242 27.96 -19.39 -19.30
CA LEU A 242 26.69 -19.94 -18.82
C LEU A 242 26.47 -21.33 -19.36
N TRP A 243 26.22 -22.29 -18.46
CA TRP A 243 25.67 -23.60 -18.83
C TRP A 243 24.16 -23.55 -18.63
N LEU A 244 23.37 -23.73 -19.69
CA LEU A 244 21.91 -23.56 -19.66
C LEU A 244 21.18 -24.87 -19.95
N TRP A 245 20.03 -25.07 -19.32
CA TRP A 245 19.09 -26.15 -19.61
C TRP A 245 17.65 -25.74 -19.25
N GLY A 246 16.67 -26.59 -19.58
CA GLY A 246 15.24 -26.30 -19.39
C GLY A 246 14.63 -25.65 -20.63
N ASP A 247 13.75 -24.69 -20.42
CA ASP A 247 12.88 -24.14 -21.47
C ASP A 247 13.54 -23.04 -22.34
N VAL A 248 14.73 -23.32 -22.84
CA VAL A 248 15.52 -22.43 -23.71
C VAL A 248 15.48 -22.87 -25.17
N ALA A 249 15.52 -21.92 -26.10
CA ALA A 249 15.50 -22.15 -27.55
C ALA A 249 16.78 -21.58 -28.20
N ASP A 250 17.15 -22.14 -29.36
CA ASP A 250 18.26 -21.65 -30.21
C ASP A 250 19.61 -21.53 -29.49
N VAL A 251 19.85 -22.41 -28.51
CA VAL A 251 21.07 -22.48 -27.71
C VAL A 251 21.84 -23.74 -28.06
N GLN A 252 23.10 -23.58 -28.49
CA GLN A 252 24.04 -24.68 -28.70
C GLN A 252 25.14 -24.61 -27.62
N MET A 253 25.22 -25.64 -26.77
CA MET A 253 26.29 -25.81 -25.79
C MET A 253 27.46 -26.57 -26.42
N GLY A 254 28.68 -26.26 -26.00
CA GLY A 254 29.86 -27.08 -26.27
C GLY A 254 29.92 -28.32 -25.38
N ASP A 255 31.04 -29.03 -25.42
CA ASP A 255 31.31 -30.12 -24.49
C ASP A 255 31.60 -29.55 -23.10
N TRP A 256 31.01 -30.10 -22.05
CA TRP A 256 31.25 -29.61 -20.69
C TRP A 256 32.77 -29.46 -20.39
N PRO A 257 33.23 -28.29 -19.90
CA PRO A 257 32.44 -27.13 -19.43
C PRO A 257 32.33 -25.95 -20.42
N ASP A 258 32.48 -26.16 -21.72
CA ASP A 258 32.38 -25.11 -22.75
C ASP A 258 30.92 -24.61 -22.87
N GLY A 259 30.65 -23.53 -22.15
CA GLY A 259 29.33 -22.92 -22.04
C GLY A 259 29.10 -21.80 -23.05
N ILE A 260 27.98 -21.09 -22.91
CA ILE A 260 27.75 -19.89 -23.70
C ILE A 260 28.42 -18.68 -23.03
N ASN A 261 29.27 -17.99 -23.78
CA ASN A 261 29.90 -16.74 -23.35
C ASN A 261 28.89 -15.59 -23.22
N PHE A 262 29.13 -14.69 -22.27
CA PHE A 262 28.45 -13.40 -22.22
C PHE A 262 28.88 -12.54 -23.41
N GLU A 263 27.91 -11.93 -24.10
CA GLU A 263 28.15 -11.19 -25.36
C GLU A 263 28.21 -9.68 -25.18
N HIS A 264 27.66 -9.18 -24.07
CA HIS A 264 27.42 -7.76 -23.89
C HIS A 264 27.81 -7.29 -22.50
N GLN A 265 28.11 -6.00 -22.39
CA GLN A 265 28.32 -5.29 -21.13
C GLN A 265 27.20 -4.27 -20.94
N GLY A 266 26.61 -4.23 -19.75
CA GLY A 266 25.56 -3.30 -19.36
C GLY A 266 25.76 -2.76 -17.94
N GLN A 267 24.73 -2.08 -17.42
CA GLN A 267 24.79 -1.40 -16.12
C GLN A 267 24.97 -2.36 -14.92
N SER A 268 24.59 -3.63 -15.05
CA SER A 268 24.70 -4.66 -14.01
C SER A 268 25.75 -5.74 -14.33
N GLY A 269 26.83 -5.36 -15.02
CA GLY A 269 27.91 -6.28 -15.41
C GLY A 269 27.77 -6.78 -16.84
N VAL A 270 28.20 -8.02 -17.10
CA VAL A 270 28.03 -8.64 -18.42
C VAL A 270 26.66 -9.31 -18.50
N TYR A 271 26.11 -9.49 -19.70
CA TYR A 271 24.83 -10.16 -19.86
C TYR A 271 24.73 -11.01 -21.13
N ARG A 272 23.77 -11.94 -21.09
CA ARG A 272 23.36 -12.78 -22.21
C ARG A 272 21.84 -12.74 -22.35
N ASP A 273 21.35 -12.46 -23.56
CA ASP A 273 19.94 -12.63 -23.90
C ASP A 273 19.72 -14.08 -24.34
N VAL A 274 18.85 -14.78 -23.62
CA VAL A 274 18.50 -16.18 -23.85
C VAL A 274 17.09 -16.24 -24.41
N LYS A 275 16.94 -16.83 -25.59
CA LYS A 275 15.62 -17.06 -26.18
C LYS A 275 14.92 -18.20 -25.44
N LEU A 276 13.66 -17.99 -25.11
CA LEU A 276 12.82 -18.98 -24.43
C LEU A 276 11.97 -19.75 -25.44
N THR A 277 11.52 -20.94 -25.06
CA THR A 277 10.47 -21.65 -25.82
C THR A 277 9.11 -20.93 -25.65
N GLU A 278 8.15 -21.19 -26.55
CA GLU A 278 6.84 -20.53 -26.53
C GLU A 278 6.03 -20.75 -25.22
N LEU A 279 6.31 -21.84 -24.49
CA LEU A 279 5.61 -22.22 -23.25
C LEU A 279 6.58 -22.41 -22.09
N ALA A 280 7.60 -21.53 -21.99
CA ALA A 280 8.62 -21.64 -20.97
C ALA A 280 8.05 -21.46 -19.55
N ASN A 281 8.36 -22.43 -18.69
CA ASN A 281 7.98 -22.44 -17.28
C ASN A 281 9.20 -22.28 -16.38
N SER A 282 10.35 -22.84 -16.76
CA SER A 282 11.56 -22.69 -15.96
C SER A 282 12.84 -22.82 -16.79
N ILE A 283 13.87 -22.14 -16.32
CA ILE A 283 15.24 -22.27 -16.81
C ILE A 283 16.13 -22.72 -15.66
N GLY A 284 17.04 -23.65 -15.96
CA GLY A 284 18.14 -24.00 -15.06
C GLY A 284 19.46 -23.55 -15.66
N PHE A 285 20.38 -23.09 -14.81
CA PHE A 285 21.70 -22.68 -15.28
C PHE A 285 22.81 -22.78 -14.22
N LEU A 286 24.06 -22.75 -14.69
CA LEU A 286 25.27 -22.58 -13.88
C LEU A 286 26.10 -21.42 -14.43
N LEU A 287 26.76 -20.72 -13.51
CA LEU A 287 27.86 -19.82 -13.83
C LEU A 287 29.16 -20.61 -13.81
N LEU A 288 29.93 -20.54 -14.89
CA LEU A 288 31.18 -21.28 -15.06
C LEU A 288 32.40 -20.36 -15.10
N ASP A 289 33.50 -20.84 -14.52
CA ASP A 289 34.86 -20.32 -14.69
C ASP A 289 35.71 -21.39 -15.39
N GLU A 290 35.79 -21.31 -16.71
CA GLU A 290 36.46 -22.30 -17.56
C GLU A 290 37.99 -22.28 -17.43
N SER A 291 38.54 -21.32 -16.66
CA SER A 291 39.96 -21.33 -16.27
C SER A 291 40.28 -22.43 -15.25
N GLN A 292 39.25 -22.93 -14.55
CA GLN A 292 39.38 -23.93 -13.49
C GLN A 292 39.23 -25.35 -14.05
N SER A 293 39.23 -26.36 -13.18
CA SER A 293 39.08 -27.76 -13.57
C SER A 293 38.28 -28.55 -12.54
N GLY A 294 37.58 -29.60 -13.00
CA GLY A 294 36.69 -30.40 -12.15
C GLY A 294 35.52 -29.56 -11.62
N ASP A 295 35.12 -29.80 -10.37
CA ASP A 295 33.98 -29.10 -9.76
C ASP A 295 34.22 -27.61 -9.54
N ALA A 296 35.49 -27.17 -9.48
CA ALA A 296 35.86 -25.77 -9.32
C ALA A 296 35.53 -24.91 -10.55
N VAL A 297 35.16 -25.53 -11.68
CA VAL A 297 34.62 -24.82 -12.83
C VAL A 297 33.27 -24.18 -12.51
N LYS A 298 32.48 -24.75 -11.60
CA LYS A 298 31.26 -24.10 -11.13
C LYS A 298 31.64 -22.96 -10.18
N ILE A 299 31.25 -21.74 -10.52
CA ILE A 299 31.53 -20.56 -9.66
C ILE A 299 30.86 -20.74 -8.28
N GLN A 300 29.66 -21.31 -8.26
CA GLN A 300 29.02 -21.78 -7.03
C GLN A 300 28.40 -23.18 -7.26
N SER A 301 28.28 -23.95 -6.18
CA SER A 301 28.07 -25.40 -6.28
C SER A 301 26.63 -25.86 -6.52
N LYS A 302 25.63 -25.01 -6.22
CA LYS A 302 24.21 -25.29 -6.42
C LYS A 302 23.81 -25.01 -7.87
N ASP A 303 22.77 -25.65 -8.36
CA ASP A 303 22.20 -25.26 -9.64
C ASP A 303 21.28 -24.05 -9.42
N TYR A 304 21.33 -23.06 -10.32
CA TYR A 304 20.31 -22.02 -10.35
C TYR A 304 19.08 -22.54 -11.06
N ASN A 305 17.89 -22.24 -10.53
CA ASN A 305 16.61 -22.52 -11.17
C ASN A 305 15.71 -21.29 -11.03
N PHE A 306 15.19 -20.82 -12.16
CA PHE A 306 14.28 -19.68 -12.20
C PHE A 306 13.00 -20.06 -12.92
N ALA A 307 11.86 -19.84 -12.26
CA ALA A 307 10.54 -20.24 -12.77
C ALA A 307 9.59 -19.07 -13.02
N ASP A 308 9.90 -17.85 -12.56
CA ASP A 308 9.01 -16.69 -12.71
C ASP A 308 9.24 -15.91 -14.03
N LEU A 309 9.29 -16.66 -15.13
CA LEU A 309 9.54 -16.12 -16.48
C LEU A 309 8.40 -15.24 -17.00
N LYS A 310 7.21 -15.32 -16.39
CA LYS A 310 6.03 -14.53 -16.78
C LYS A 310 6.09 -13.10 -16.25
N ASN A 311 6.70 -12.91 -15.07
CA ASN A 311 6.81 -11.59 -14.46
C ASN A 311 8.15 -10.92 -14.74
N HIS A 312 9.18 -11.70 -15.09
CA HIS A 312 10.53 -11.19 -15.27
C HIS A 312 11.14 -11.51 -16.63
N THR A 313 11.59 -10.46 -17.31
CA THR A 313 12.41 -10.55 -18.54
C THR A 313 13.90 -10.40 -18.27
N GLN A 314 14.29 -10.07 -17.02
CA GLN A 314 15.69 -10.02 -16.61
C GLN A 314 15.88 -10.62 -15.23
N ILE A 315 17.00 -11.30 -15.04
CA ILE A 315 17.52 -11.74 -13.74
C ILE A 315 18.96 -11.25 -13.54
N PHE A 316 19.38 -11.17 -12.29
CA PHE A 316 20.63 -10.55 -11.86
C PHE A 316 21.36 -11.48 -10.90
N LEU A 317 22.61 -11.75 -11.22
CA LEU A 317 23.53 -12.61 -10.47
C LEU A 317 24.75 -11.78 -10.05
N LYS A 318 25.34 -12.15 -8.93
CA LYS A 318 26.51 -11.44 -8.38
C LYS A 318 27.52 -12.41 -7.80
N ASP A 319 28.79 -12.24 -8.21
CA ASP A 319 29.93 -12.96 -7.67
C ASP A 319 29.71 -14.49 -7.63
N ASP A 320 29.72 -15.10 -6.44
CA ASP A 320 29.41 -16.50 -6.14
C ASP A 320 28.10 -16.68 -5.34
N ASP A 321 27.27 -15.63 -5.29
CA ASP A 321 26.00 -15.65 -4.57
C ASP A 321 25.01 -16.62 -5.24
N ALA A 322 24.47 -17.56 -4.47
CA ALA A 322 23.50 -18.54 -4.93
C ALA A 322 22.09 -17.96 -5.16
N THR A 323 21.86 -16.68 -4.83
CA THR A 323 20.57 -16.01 -4.98
C THR A 323 20.36 -15.50 -6.40
N ILE A 324 19.20 -15.81 -6.98
CA ILE A 324 18.74 -15.18 -8.24
C ILE A 324 17.96 -13.93 -7.86
N TYR A 325 18.47 -12.77 -8.25
CA TYR A 325 17.77 -11.52 -8.04
C TYR A 325 16.96 -11.14 -9.28
N THR A 326 15.85 -10.46 -9.05
CA THR A 326 14.87 -9.98 -10.03
C THR A 326 14.89 -8.47 -10.14
N ASN A 327 15.93 -7.83 -9.60
CA ASN A 327 16.19 -6.39 -9.73
C ASN A 327 17.71 -6.14 -9.73
N PRO A 328 18.18 -5.07 -10.39
CA PRO A 328 19.61 -4.78 -10.55
C PRO A 328 20.30 -4.31 -9.26
N TYR A 329 19.56 -4.22 -8.16
CA TYR A 329 20.05 -3.73 -6.87
C TYR A 329 20.38 -4.86 -5.88
N TYR A 330 20.22 -6.12 -6.30
CA TYR A 330 20.51 -7.31 -5.49
C TYR A 330 19.74 -7.31 -4.15
N VAL A 331 18.51 -6.80 -4.18
CA VAL A 331 17.60 -6.82 -3.04
C VAL A 331 16.63 -7.98 -3.22
N ASN A 332 16.41 -8.79 -2.18
CA ASN A 332 15.41 -9.85 -2.25
C ASN A 332 14.00 -9.27 -2.43
N ASP A 333 13.21 -9.84 -3.33
CA ASP A 333 11.83 -9.39 -3.54
C ASP A 333 10.93 -9.72 -2.35
N VAL A 334 11.10 -10.89 -1.74
CA VAL A 334 10.34 -11.34 -0.57
C VAL A 334 11.03 -10.83 0.69
N ARG A 335 10.44 -9.81 1.30
CA ARG A 335 10.92 -9.17 2.53
C ARG A 335 9.76 -9.02 3.48
N VAL A 336 10.02 -9.20 4.77
CA VAL A 336 9.06 -8.82 5.80
C VAL A 336 9.04 -7.30 5.94
N LEU A 337 7.86 -6.71 5.88
CA LEU A 337 7.62 -5.28 6.05
C LEU A 337 7.25 -4.94 7.50
N GLY A 338 6.67 -5.90 8.22
CA GLY A 338 6.30 -5.74 9.61
C GLY A 338 5.62 -6.98 10.17
N ALA A 339 5.44 -7.00 11.49
CA ALA A 339 4.76 -8.08 12.18
C ALA A 339 3.84 -7.55 13.29
N ALA A 340 2.71 -8.23 13.49
CA ALA A 340 1.70 -7.92 14.47
C ALA A 340 1.32 -9.16 15.28
N HIS A 341 1.03 -8.95 16.56
CA HIS A 341 0.47 -9.96 17.44
C HIS A 341 -1.05 -9.80 17.43
N ASN A 342 -1.73 -10.63 16.66
CA ASN A 342 -3.16 -10.49 16.35
C ASN A 342 -4.05 -11.45 17.15
N ARG A 343 -3.53 -12.58 17.65
CA ARG A 343 -4.23 -13.54 18.51
C ARG A 343 -3.25 -14.25 19.45
N LEU A 344 -3.75 -14.87 20.52
CA LEU A 344 -2.91 -15.65 21.45
C LEU A 344 -2.31 -16.92 20.81
N ASP A 345 -2.81 -17.35 19.65
CA ASP A 345 -2.36 -18.53 18.91
C ASP A 345 -1.72 -18.18 17.56
N SER A 346 -1.60 -16.89 17.22
CA SER A 346 -0.97 -16.48 15.97
C SER A 346 -0.31 -15.10 15.98
N LEU A 347 0.70 -14.97 15.12
CA LEU A 347 1.25 -13.69 14.68
C LEU A 347 0.90 -13.48 13.20
N GLU A 348 0.83 -12.24 12.77
CA GLU A 348 0.68 -11.86 11.36
C GLU A 348 1.92 -11.10 10.90
N ALA A 349 2.50 -11.50 9.78
CA ALA A 349 3.60 -10.81 9.14
C ALA A 349 3.17 -10.32 7.76
N SER A 350 3.48 -9.07 7.45
CA SER A 350 3.26 -8.48 6.12
C SER A 350 4.54 -8.59 5.31
N PHE A 351 4.42 -8.91 4.03
CA PHE A 351 5.53 -9.08 3.10
C PHE A 351 5.43 -8.13 1.90
N SER A 352 6.54 -7.85 1.22
CA SER A 352 6.57 -7.09 -0.03
C SER A 352 5.94 -7.83 -1.21
N THR A 353 6.17 -9.15 -1.28
CA THR A 353 5.46 -10.11 -2.13
C THR A 353 5.63 -11.51 -1.53
N LEU A 354 4.76 -12.43 -1.91
CA LEU A 354 4.87 -13.87 -1.63
C LEU A 354 4.98 -14.71 -2.92
N ASP A 355 5.10 -14.05 -4.06
CA ASP A 355 5.22 -14.72 -5.37
C ASP A 355 6.47 -15.59 -5.43
N GLY A 356 6.33 -16.80 -5.98
CA GLY A 356 7.45 -17.73 -6.17
C GLY A 356 8.03 -18.33 -4.89
N VAL A 357 7.41 -18.11 -3.72
CA VAL A 357 7.90 -18.63 -2.44
C VAL A 357 7.03 -19.74 -1.90
N SER A 358 7.65 -20.87 -1.53
CA SER A 358 6.96 -21.98 -0.87
C SER A 358 6.83 -21.76 0.63
N LYS A 359 5.86 -22.46 1.23
CA LYS A 359 5.66 -22.50 2.69
C LYS A 359 6.88 -23.07 3.41
N GLU A 360 7.51 -24.10 2.84
CA GLU A 360 8.70 -24.75 3.36
C GLU A 360 9.90 -23.78 3.38
N ASP A 361 10.08 -23.00 2.31
CA ASP A 361 11.16 -22.00 2.22
C ASP A 361 10.98 -20.89 3.26
N LEU A 362 9.74 -20.44 3.49
CA LEU A 362 9.44 -19.45 4.54
C LEU A 362 9.69 -20.02 5.93
N LEU A 363 9.19 -21.21 6.24
CA LEU A 363 9.42 -21.86 7.53
C LEU A 363 10.91 -22.02 7.82
N GLY A 364 11.72 -22.36 6.82
CA GLY A 364 13.17 -22.47 6.97
C GLY A 364 13.90 -21.15 7.26
N LYS A 365 13.29 -20.00 6.93
CA LYS A 365 13.87 -18.66 7.10
C LYS A 365 13.30 -17.88 8.28
N LEU A 366 12.15 -18.29 8.82
CA LEU A 366 11.44 -17.61 9.90
C LEU A 366 11.81 -18.18 11.27
N SER A 367 11.97 -17.30 12.26
CA SER A 367 12.02 -17.69 13.68
C SER A 367 11.38 -16.63 14.56
N VAL A 368 10.84 -17.02 15.72
CA VAL A 368 10.22 -16.10 16.67
C VAL A 368 10.89 -16.25 18.03
N VAL A 369 11.11 -15.13 18.71
CA VAL A 369 11.49 -15.10 20.12
C VAL A 369 10.50 -14.28 20.95
N ASP A 370 10.34 -14.61 22.22
CA ASP A 370 9.55 -13.82 23.19
C ASP A 370 10.30 -12.59 23.71
N LYS A 371 9.66 -11.83 24.62
CA LYS A 371 10.27 -10.66 25.28
C LYS A 371 11.57 -10.94 26.05
N ASP A 372 11.80 -12.19 26.44
CA ASP A 372 13.00 -12.63 27.17
C ASP A 372 14.03 -13.28 26.22
N ALA A 373 13.85 -13.10 24.90
CA ALA A 373 14.65 -13.66 23.82
C ALA A 373 14.67 -15.20 23.77
N LYS A 374 13.66 -15.88 24.34
CA LYS A 374 13.52 -17.34 24.24
C LYS A 374 12.80 -17.71 22.94
N GLY A 375 13.29 -18.74 22.27
CA GLY A 375 12.71 -19.24 21.03
C GLY A 375 11.29 -19.77 21.23
N VAL A 376 10.39 -19.38 20.32
CA VAL A 376 8.99 -19.81 20.28
C VAL A 376 8.78 -20.63 19.02
N VAL A 377 8.17 -21.80 19.16
CA VAL A 377 7.95 -22.73 18.05
C VAL A 377 6.84 -22.21 17.15
N ILE A 378 7.17 -21.99 15.87
CA ILE A 378 6.17 -21.84 14.80
C ILE A 378 5.69 -23.24 14.45
N ARG A 379 4.45 -23.57 14.78
CA ARG A 379 3.85 -24.88 14.52
C ARG A 379 3.50 -25.04 13.04
N ASP A 380 2.98 -23.97 12.45
CA ASP A 380 2.59 -23.94 11.06
C ASP A 380 2.50 -22.50 10.53
N LEU A 381 2.29 -22.33 9.23
CA LEU A 381 1.96 -21.04 8.63
C LEU A 381 0.81 -21.12 7.62
N VAL A 382 0.06 -20.02 7.50
CA VAL A 382 -0.96 -19.80 6.48
C VAL A 382 -0.53 -18.60 5.65
N MET A 383 -0.36 -18.80 4.34
CA MET A 383 0.02 -17.74 3.41
C MET A 383 -1.23 -17.17 2.74
N ASP A 384 -1.27 -15.86 2.63
CA ASP A 384 -2.24 -15.10 1.84
C ASP A 384 -1.46 -14.23 0.85
N PRO A 385 -1.16 -14.76 -0.36
CA PRO A 385 -0.42 -14.04 -1.39
C PRO A 385 -1.13 -12.76 -1.87
N GLU A 386 -2.46 -12.75 -1.91
CA GLU A 386 -3.25 -11.60 -2.40
C GLU A 386 -3.08 -10.39 -1.49
N SER A 387 -3.21 -10.59 -0.17
CA SER A 387 -2.97 -9.51 0.80
C SER A 387 -1.51 -9.38 1.22
N LYS A 388 -0.63 -10.24 0.70
CA LYS A 388 0.81 -10.33 1.00
C LYS A 388 1.07 -10.53 2.50
N LYS A 389 0.28 -11.39 3.13
CA LYS A 389 0.36 -11.68 4.56
C LYS A 389 0.67 -13.15 4.82
N VAL A 390 1.35 -13.39 5.93
CA VAL A 390 1.56 -14.73 6.46
C VAL A 390 1.14 -14.76 7.91
N GLN A 391 0.22 -15.66 8.23
CA GLN A 391 -0.14 -15.96 9.61
C GLN A 391 0.77 -17.07 10.13
N LEU A 392 1.53 -16.79 11.17
CA LEU A 392 2.37 -17.77 11.87
C LEU A 392 1.53 -18.36 13.01
N LEU A 393 1.32 -19.67 12.99
CA LEU A 393 0.55 -20.40 13.99
C LEU A 393 1.48 -20.92 15.09
N GLY A 394 1.16 -20.65 16.35
CA GLY A 394 2.02 -20.95 17.49
C GLY A 394 1.34 -20.75 18.83
N ASP A 395 2.12 -20.71 19.91
CA ASP A 395 1.63 -20.32 21.24
C ASP A 395 2.23 -18.95 21.56
N PHE A 396 1.40 -17.91 21.39
CA PHE A 396 1.78 -16.51 21.57
C PHE A 396 1.01 -15.90 22.75
N SER A 397 1.13 -16.53 23.92
CA SER A 397 0.44 -16.09 25.13
C SER A 397 0.75 -14.64 25.54
N ALA A 398 -0.13 -14.03 26.32
CA ALA A 398 0.07 -12.68 26.84
C ALA A 398 1.32 -12.54 27.73
N GLU A 399 1.78 -13.62 28.36
CA GLU A 399 2.97 -13.63 29.21
C GLU A 399 4.27 -13.45 28.40
N GLY A 400 4.32 -14.00 27.19
CA GLY A 400 5.45 -13.84 26.27
C GLY A 400 5.39 -12.59 25.39
N ALA A 401 4.33 -11.77 25.54
CA ALA A 401 4.08 -10.60 24.69
C ALA A 401 5.27 -9.65 24.63
N GLY A 402 5.51 -9.08 23.45
CA GLY A 402 6.79 -8.48 23.07
C GLY A 402 7.60 -9.37 22.12
N TYR A 403 6.93 -10.26 21.39
CA TYR A 403 7.55 -11.15 20.43
C TYR A 403 8.32 -10.39 19.35
N THR A 404 9.42 -10.97 18.89
CA THR A 404 10.20 -10.49 17.75
C THR A 404 10.23 -11.58 16.69
N LEU A 405 9.68 -11.29 15.51
CA LEU A 405 9.79 -12.13 14.34
C LEU A 405 11.15 -11.87 13.68
N ARG A 406 11.83 -12.92 13.22
CA ARG A 406 13.05 -12.83 12.43
C ARG A 406 12.85 -13.49 11.08
N TYR A 407 13.37 -12.85 10.04
CA TYR A 407 13.44 -13.39 8.68
C TYR A 407 14.87 -13.23 8.17
N GLY A 408 15.63 -14.32 8.13
CA GLY A 408 17.07 -14.23 7.95
C GLY A 408 17.75 -13.46 9.08
N THR A 409 18.43 -12.36 8.74
CA THR A 409 19.12 -11.46 9.69
C THR A 409 18.23 -10.35 10.24
N ASP A 410 17.09 -10.08 9.60
CA ASP A 410 16.24 -8.96 9.95
C ASP A 410 15.31 -9.32 11.11
N ALA A 411 15.00 -8.34 11.95
CA ALA A 411 14.19 -8.51 13.16
C ALA A 411 13.05 -7.49 13.21
N PHE A 412 11.85 -7.98 13.48
CA PHE A 412 10.59 -7.24 13.44
C PHE A 412 9.87 -7.40 14.78
N PRO A 413 9.98 -6.41 15.68
CA PRO A 413 9.21 -6.39 16.91
C PRO A 413 7.72 -6.37 16.60
N THR A 414 6.96 -7.26 17.23
CA THR A 414 5.51 -7.32 17.05
C THR A 414 4.81 -6.22 17.84
N LYS A 415 3.73 -5.70 17.27
CA LYS A 415 2.79 -4.82 17.99
C LYS A 415 1.47 -5.54 18.20
N MET A 416 0.84 -5.35 19.35
CA MET A 416 -0.49 -5.89 19.61
C MET A 416 -1.52 -5.25 18.67
N ALA A 417 -2.11 -6.07 17.81
CA ALA A 417 -3.15 -5.64 16.87
C ALA A 417 -4.47 -5.35 17.59
N TRP A 418 -5.38 -4.64 16.93
CA TRP A 418 -6.68 -4.28 17.51
C TRP A 418 -7.53 -5.53 17.81
N GLN A 419 -7.45 -6.58 16.99
CA GLN A 419 -8.17 -7.84 17.20
C GLN A 419 -7.79 -8.50 18.52
N LEU A 420 -6.49 -8.54 18.85
CA LEU A 420 -6.02 -9.07 20.13
C LEU A 420 -6.43 -8.16 21.29
N LYS A 421 -6.41 -6.83 21.10
CA LYS A 421 -6.90 -5.89 22.11
C LYS A 421 -8.37 -6.13 22.41
N ASP A 422 -9.21 -6.35 21.39
CA ASP A 422 -10.63 -6.63 21.58
C ASP A 422 -10.83 -7.98 22.27
N GLN A 423 -10.08 -9.02 21.87
CA GLN A 423 -10.12 -10.32 22.51
C GLN A 423 -9.77 -10.26 24.01
N LEU A 424 -8.77 -9.47 24.39
CA LEU A 424 -8.29 -9.38 25.77
C LEU A 424 -9.06 -8.37 26.63
N TYR A 425 -9.50 -7.27 26.02
CA TYR A 425 -9.94 -6.07 26.73
C TYR A 425 -11.31 -5.55 26.28
N GLY A 426 -12.04 -6.29 25.43
CA GLY A 426 -13.38 -5.89 25.00
C GLY A 426 -14.31 -5.64 26.19
N TYR A 427 -14.67 -4.37 26.41
CA TYR A 427 -15.43 -3.92 27.57
C TYR A 427 -16.87 -3.58 27.17
N GLN A 428 -17.84 -4.14 27.88
CA GLN A 428 -19.27 -3.97 27.61
C GLN A 428 -20.00 -3.15 28.70
N GLY A 429 -19.27 -2.67 29.71
CA GLY A 429 -19.84 -1.85 30.77
C GLY A 429 -19.98 -0.38 30.38
N GLU A 430 -20.54 0.42 31.29
CA GLU A 430 -20.74 1.84 31.05
C GLU A 430 -19.43 2.65 31.05
N LEU A 431 -19.35 3.60 30.12
CA LEU A 431 -18.19 4.49 29.94
C LEU A 431 -18.57 5.97 30.17
N GLY A 432 -17.56 6.81 30.32
CA GLY A 432 -17.70 8.25 30.56
C GLY A 432 -17.99 8.64 32.00
N ALA A 433 -18.40 9.89 32.21
CA ALA A 433 -18.84 10.43 33.50
C ALA A 433 -20.37 10.33 33.66
N ARG A 434 -20.80 9.66 34.73
CA ARG A 434 -22.21 9.42 35.06
C ARG A 434 -22.52 10.05 36.42
N VAL A 435 -23.42 11.02 36.42
CA VAL A 435 -23.81 11.77 37.61
C VAL A 435 -24.99 11.06 38.29
N SER A 436 -24.94 10.97 39.61
CA SER A 436 -26.05 10.49 40.44
C SER A 436 -26.16 11.34 41.72
N GLU A 437 -27.17 11.04 42.55
CA GLU A 437 -27.40 11.73 43.83
C GLU A 437 -27.39 13.27 43.71
N GLN A 438 -28.06 13.79 42.68
CA GLN A 438 -28.17 15.23 42.41
C GLN A 438 -26.79 15.94 42.34
N GLY A 439 -25.81 15.29 41.73
CA GLY A 439 -24.46 15.84 41.55
C GLY A 439 -23.47 15.51 42.66
N GLN A 440 -23.91 14.84 43.72
CA GLN A 440 -23.04 14.46 44.85
C GLN A 440 -22.09 13.32 44.50
N VAL A 441 -22.50 12.45 43.57
CA VAL A 441 -21.72 11.28 43.14
C VAL A 441 -21.51 11.31 41.63
N VAL A 442 -20.28 10.98 41.20
CA VAL A 442 -19.95 10.82 39.78
C VAL A 442 -19.13 9.55 39.60
N ASP A 443 -19.66 8.60 38.82
CA ASP A 443 -18.93 7.42 38.39
C ASP A 443 -18.23 7.73 37.05
N LEU A 444 -16.90 7.65 37.06
CA LEU A 444 -16.06 7.86 35.88
C LEU A 444 -15.46 6.54 35.44
N THR A 445 -15.60 6.21 34.15
CA THR A 445 -14.95 5.03 33.55
C THR A 445 -14.30 5.41 32.22
N LEU A 446 -13.02 5.11 32.05
CA LEU A 446 -12.27 5.29 30.80
C LEU A 446 -11.66 3.95 30.35
N TRP A 447 -11.87 3.56 29.10
CA TRP A 447 -11.18 2.41 28.52
C TRP A 447 -9.78 2.82 28.01
N SER A 448 -8.72 2.26 28.61
CA SER A 448 -7.35 2.52 28.21
C SER A 448 -6.43 1.35 28.61
N PRO A 449 -6.49 0.21 27.90
CA PRO A 449 -5.88 -1.05 28.32
C PRO A 449 -4.35 -1.00 28.40
N SER A 450 -3.70 -0.17 27.59
CA SER A 450 -2.24 -0.02 27.54
C SER A 450 -1.69 1.09 28.46
N ALA A 451 -2.52 1.74 29.27
CA ALA A 451 -2.05 2.72 30.25
C ALA A 451 -1.34 2.03 31.43
N GLU A 452 -0.30 2.68 31.94
CA GLU A 452 0.35 2.33 33.20
C GLU A 452 -0.36 3.00 34.38
N GLN A 453 -0.84 4.22 34.17
CA GLN A 453 -1.59 5.00 35.14
C GLN A 453 -2.58 5.92 34.42
N VAL A 454 -3.75 6.12 35.03
CA VAL A 454 -4.73 7.11 34.62
C VAL A 454 -5.13 7.94 35.82
N ASP A 455 -5.01 9.26 35.72
CA ASP A 455 -5.49 10.20 36.72
C ASP A 455 -6.60 11.09 36.14
N LEU A 456 -7.58 11.45 36.95
CA LEU A 456 -8.53 12.52 36.65
C LEU A 456 -7.89 13.86 37.03
N VAL A 457 -7.79 14.79 36.10
CA VAL A 457 -7.45 16.20 36.40
C VAL A 457 -8.74 17.00 36.39
N LEU A 458 -9.16 17.49 37.55
CA LEU A 458 -10.41 18.23 37.74
C LEU A 458 -10.14 19.74 37.78
N TYR A 459 -10.92 20.51 37.02
CA TYR A 459 -10.84 21.97 36.92
C TYR A 459 -12.11 22.63 37.45
N ASP A 460 -11.97 23.84 37.96
CA ASP A 460 -13.07 24.60 38.56
C ASP A 460 -14.16 24.97 37.55
N LYS A 461 -15.41 24.98 38.00
CA LYS A 461 -16.58 25.25 37.17
C LYS A 461 -16.74 26.72 36.75
N PHE A 462 -16.09 27.64 37.45
CA PHE A 462 -16.09 29.07 37.14
C PHE A 462 -14.78 29.53 36.49
N ASP A 463 -13.68 28.80 36.71
CA ASP A 463 -12.41 28.99 36.00
C ASP A 463 -11.86 27.64 35.46
N PRO A 464 -12.05 27.34 34.16
CA PRO A 464 -11.60 26.09 33.57
C PRO A 464 -10.07 25.97 33.46
N ASN A 465 -9.30 26.99 33.86
CA ASN A 465 -7.84 26.92 33.94
C ASN A 465 -7.33 26.59 35.35
N TYR A 466 -8.18 26.68 36.37
CA TYR A 466 -7.80 26.38 37.74
C TYR A 466 -7.99 24.89 38.04
N VAL A 467 -6.88 24.18 38.31
CA VAL A 467 -6.91 22.77 38.72
C VAL A 467 -7.30 22.68 40.19
N VAL A 468 -8.44 22.04 40.46
CA VAL A 468 -8.98 21.84 41.82
C VAL A 468 -8.38 20.59 42.47
N GLY A 469 -8.06 19.57 41.66
CA GLY A 469 -7.45 18.35 42.17
C GLY A 469 -7.04 17.38 41.07
N THR A 470 -6.24 16.39 41.45
CA THR A 470 -5.85 15.26 40.60
C THR A 470 -6.05 13.97 41.38
N LEU A 471 -6.79 13.02 40.84
CA LEU A 471 -7.18 11.79 41.54
C LEU A 471 -6.87 10.56 40.68
N PRO A 472 -6.18 9.54 41.23
CA PRO A 472 -5.90 8.33 40.48
C PRO A 472 -7.17 7.51 40.25
N LEU A 473 -7.29 6.93 39.05
CA LEU A 473 -8.29 5.90 38.75
C LEU A 473 -7.72 4.51 39.07
N THR A 474 -8.62 3.56 39.33
CA THR A 474 -8.29 2.16 39.55
C THR A 474 -8.47 1.35 38.27
N ARG A 475 -7.47 0.57 37.87
CA ARG A 475 -7.54 -0.32 36.70
C ARG A 475 -8.41 -1.54 37.00
N GLY A 476 -9.27 -1.90 36.06
CA GLY A 476 -10.03 -3.16 36.01
C GLY A 476 -9.48 -4.14 34.98
N ASP A 477 -10.02 -5.36 34.99
CA ASP A 477 -9.47 -6.51 34.26
C ASP A 477 -9.55 -6.40 32.73
N GLN A 478 -10.53 -5.64 32.20
CA GLN A 478 -10.70 -5.42 30.76
C GLN A 478 -10.05 -4.11 30.30
N GLY A 479 -9.11 -3.56 31.07
CA GLY A 479 -8.39 -2.34 30.70
C GLY A 479 -9.18 -1.05 30.87
N GLN A 480 -10.37 -1.11 31.48
CA GLN A 480 -11.10 0.05 31.97
C GLN A 480 -10.47 0.60 33.24
N TRP A 481 -10.52 1.91 33.42
CA TRP A 481 -10.06 2.63 34.59
C TRP A 481 -11.24 3.34 35.22
N ALA A 482 -11.44 3.18 36.53
CA ALA A 482 -12.63 3.68 37.22
C ALA A 482 -12.27 4.54 38.44
N LEU A 483 -13.08 5.59 38.66
CA LEU A 483 -13.05 6.43 39.86
C LEU A 483 -14.49 6.85 40.18
N GLN A 484 -14.84 6.81 41.47
CA GLN A 484 -16.07 7.44 41.96
C GLN A 484 -15.72 8.70 42.72
N LEU A 485 -16.22 9.84 42.25
CA LEU A 485 -16.17 11.10 43.00
C LEU A 485 -17.36 11.15 43.95
N ASN A 486 -17.11 11.50 45.21
CA ASN A 486 -18.11 11.72 46.24
C ASN A 486 -17.52 12.63 47.35
N LEU A 487 -18.21 12.78 48.49
CA LEU A 487 -17.72 13.58 49.62
C LEU A 487 -16.39 13.07 50.20
N SER A 488 -16.11 11.76 50.08
CA SER A 488 -14.88 11.13 50.59
C SER A 488 -13.69 11.34 49.66
N SER A 489 -13.86 11.95 48.48
CA SER A 489 -12.77 12.23 47.54
C SER A 489 -11.82 13.34 48.01
N GLY A 490 -12.09 14.00 49.15
CA GLY A 490 -11.16 14.95 49.77
C GLY A 490 -11.09 16.34 49.11
N LEU A 491 -11.96 16.64 48.15
CA LEU A 491 -11.98 17.90 47.41
C LEU A 491 -12.89 18.98 48.03
N GLY A 492 -13.71 18.62 49.02
CA GLY A 492 -14.69 19.54 49.62
C GLY A 492 -15.84 19.94 48.69
N ILE A 493 -16.00 19.26 47.56
CA ILE A 493 -17.05 19.52 46.56
C ILE A 493 -18.32 18.76 46.96
N LYS A 494 -19.44 19.48 47.05
CA LYS A 494 -20.78 18.92 47.36
C LYS A 494 -21.61 18.61 46.12
N ASP A 495 -21.28 19.23 45.00
CA ASP A 495 -21.98 19.05 43.73
C ASP A 495 -20.95 19.25 42.62
N TYR A 496 -20.64 18.15 41.93
CA TYR A 496 -19.64 18.07 40.87
C TYR A 496 -20.17 18.57 39.52
N ARG A 497 -21.47 18.84 39.37
CA ARG A 497 -22.02 19.33 38.11
C ARG A 497 -21.41 20.69 37.74
N GLY A 498 -21.01 20.82 36.48
CA GLY A 498 -20.37 21.99 35.90
C GLY A 498 -18.85 22.05 36.05
N TYR A 499 -18.23 21.19 36.88
CA TYR A 499 -16.77 21.08 36.91
C TYR A 499 -16.26 20.46 35.60
N PHE A 500 -15.04 20.82 35.21
CA PHE A 500 -14.42 20.31 34.00
C PHE A 500 -13.34 19.29 34.32
N TYR A 501 -12.99 18.44 33.35
CA TYR A 501 -11.96 17.44 33.55
C TYR A 501 -11.22 17.04 32.27
N HIS A 502 -10.02 16.52 32.48
CA HIS A 502 -9.26 15.69 31.54
C HIS A 502 -8.89 14.39 32.22
N TYR A 503 -8.57 13.37 31.42
CA TYR A 503 -7.75 12.27 31.92
C TYR A 503 -6.27 12.54 31.60
N GLN A 504 -5.40 12.35 32.58
CA GLN A 504 -3.96 12.27 32.39
C GLN A 504 -3.57 10.81 32.29
N ILE A 505 -3.07 10.38 31.13
CA ILE A 505 -2.65 9.00 30.89
C ILE A 505 -1.13 8.95 30.87
N THR A 506 -0.55 7.99 31.61
CA THR A 506 0.88 7.68 31.57
C THR A 506 1.13 6.38 30.80
N ARG A 507 2.07 6.40 29.85
CA ARG A 507 2.54 5.23 29.09
C ARG A 507 4.04 5.36 28.85
N GLN A 508 4.82 4.34 29.20
CA GLN A 508 6.27 4.33 29.06
C GLN A 508 6.93 5.58 29.71
N GLY A 509 6.37 6.04 30.84
CA GLY A 509 6.80 7.26 31.52
C GLY A 509 6.36 8.59 30.88
N GLU A 510 5.78 8.59 29.68
CA GLU A 510 5.24 9.80 29.04
C GLU A 510 3.81 10.09 29.49
N LYS A 511 3.50 11.38 29.68
CA LYS A 511 2.18 11.85 30.12
C LYS A 511 1.48 12.63 29.03
N VAL A 512 0.21 12.30 28.81
CA VAL A 512 -0.68 13.05 27.90
C VAL A 512 -1.99 13.40 28.61
N LEU A 513 -2.54 14.58 28.29
CA LEU A 513 -3.90 14.95 28.67
C LEU A 513 -4.83 14.62 27.51
N VAL A 514 -5.93 13.91 27.80
CA VAL A 514 -6.91 13.50 26.81
C VAL A 514 -8.31 13.93 27.20
N LEU A 515 -9.12 14.22 26.18
CA LEU A 515 -10.55 14.41 26.31
C LEU A 515 -11.22 13.05 26.51
N ASP A 516 -12.22 12.99 27.39
CA ASP A 516 -13.09 11.83 27.52
C ASP A 516 -13.91 11.65 26.23
N PRO A 517 -13.77 10.53 25.50
CA PRO A 517 -14.54 10.30 24.28
C PRO A 517 -16.06 10.16 24.55
N TYR A 518 -16.46 9.95 25.80
CA TYR A 518 -17.85 9.89 26.26
C TYR A 518 -18.29 11.17 26.99
N ALA A 519 -17.55 12.28 26.86
CA ALA A 519 -17.94 13.56 27.44
C ALA A 519 -19.32 14.03 26.94
N LYS A 520 -20.20 14.39 27.87
CA LYS A 520 -21.58 14.82 27.58
C LYS A 520 -21.70 16.32 27.32
N SER A 521 -20.69 17.10 27.68
CA SER A 521 -20.54 18.54 27.42
C SER A 521 -19.07 18.93 27.61
N LEU A 522 -18.71 20.17 27.27
CA LEU A 522 -17.33 20.66 27.25
C LEU A 522 -17.23 22.06 27.88
N ALA A 523 -16.03 22.43 28.34
CA ALA A 523 -15.67 23.83 28.53
C ALA A 523 -15.70 24.59 27.20
N ALA A 524 -15.79 25.92 27.26
CA ALA A 524 -15.63 26.75 26.07
C ALA A 524 -14.29 26.45 25.36
N TRP A 525 -14.36 26.22 24.06
CA TRP A 525 -13.22 25.76 23.26
C TRP A 525 -12.79 26.80 22.23
N ASN A 526 -11.48 27.02 22.12
CA ASN A 526 -10.88 27.83 21.07
C ASN A 526 -9.63 27.11 20.53
N SER A 527 -9.69 26.66 19.28
CA SER A 527 -8.59 25.95 18.61
C SER A 527 -7.34 26.80 18.40
N ASP A 528 -7.44 28.13 18.45
CA ASP A 528 -6.27 29.02 18.32
C ASP A 528 -5.32 28.89 19.51
N LEU A 529 -5.74 28.24 20.60
CA LEU A 529 -4.97 28.08 21.82
C LEU A 529 -4.23 26.74 21.92
N VAL A 530 -4.30 25.88 20.90
CA VAL A 530 -3.76 24.49 20.94
C VAL A 530 -2.26 24.42 21.24
N ASP A 531 -1.50 25.42 20.80
CA ASP A 531 -0.04 25.50 21.02
C ASP A 531 0.34 26.09 22.38
N GLN A 532 -0.64 26.57 23.16
CA GLN A 532 -0.41 27.24 24.45
C GLN A 532 -0.28 26.28 25.64
N GLY A 533 -0.15 24.97 25.39
CA GLY A 533 0.15 23.96 26.41
C GLY A 533 -0.75 22.72 26.32
N LEU A 534 -0.35 21.66 27.03
CA LEU A 534 -1.03 20.35 26.97
C LEU A 534 -2.53 20.42 27.31
N ALA A 535 -2.91 21.28 28.26
CA ALA A 535 -4.31 21.44 28.68
C ALA A 535 -5.20 22.21 27.68
N ASN A 536 -4.61 22.74 26.61
CA ASN A 536 -5.33 23.43 25.53
C ASN A 536 -5.25 22.69 24.20
N ARG A 537 -4.56 21.53 24.12
CA ARG A 537 -4.49 20.73 22.87
C ARG A 537 -5.83 20.07 22.52
N VAL A 538 -6.65 19.81 23.53
CA VAL A 538 -8.01 19.26 23.42
C VAL A 538 -8.92 19.99 24.39
N ALA A 539 -10.23 19.94 24.14
CA ALA A 539 -11.22 20.53 25.03
C ALA A 539 -11.29 19.77 26.37
N LYS A 540 -11.71 20.48 27.43
CA LYS A 540 -11.97 19.90 28.76
C LYS A 540 -13.41 19.37 28.79
N ALA A 541 -13.60 18.12 29.18
CA ALA A 541 -14.94 17.53 29.37
C ALA A 541 -15.65 18.21 30.55
N ALA A 542 -16.99 18.29 30.53
CA ALA A 542 -17.78 18.82 31.64
C ALA A 542 -18.62 17.72 32.30
N ILE A 543 -18.68 17.73 33.63
CA ILE A 543 -19.54 16.84 34.40
C ILE A 543 -20.96 17.40 34.38
N VAL A 544 -21.87 16.73 33.68
CA VAL A 544 -23.27 17.15 33.54
C VAL A 544 -24.21 15.95 33.59
N ASP A 545 -25.46 16.22 33.98
CA ASP A 545 -26.58 15.31 33.76
C ASP A 545 -27.50 15.90 32.66
N PRO A 546 -27.44 15.39 31.42
CA PRO A 546 -28.28 15.88 30.33
C PRO A 546 -29.78 15.78 30.63
N SER A 547 -30.21 14.81 31.46
CA SER A 547 -31.63 14.64 31.79
C SER A 547 -32.20 15.80 32.63
N GLU A 548 -31.34 16.57 33.28
CA GLU A 548 -31.70 17.75 34.05
C GLU A 548 -31.83 19.02 33.18
N ALA A 549 -31.31 19.01 31.96
CA ALA A 549 -31.45 20.12 31.01
C ALA A 549 -32.72 20.00 30.14
N GLY A 550 -33.15 21.13 29.56
CA GLY A 550 -34.19 21.17 28.54
C GLY A 550 -35.63 20.79 28.97
N PRO A 551 -36.56 20.72 28.00
CA PRO A 551 -37.94 20.30 28.22
C PRO A 551 -38.02 18.85 28.73
N LYS A 552 -38.82 18.60 29.77
CA LYS A 552 -38.92 17.28 30.43
C LYS A 552 -39.82 16.29 29.69
N ASP A 553 -40.62 16.80 28.77
CA ASP A 553 -41.55 16.07 27.91
C ASP A 553 -40.98 15.84 26.51
N LEU A 554 -39.69 16.12 26.28
CA LEU A 554 -39.04 15.87 25.00
C LEU A 554 -38.99 14.36 24.70
N GLY A 555 -39.62 13.95 23.60
CA GLY A 555 -39.60 12.58 23.08
C GLY A 555 -39.32 12.55 21.57
N PHE A 556 -39.44 11.38 20.97
CA PHE A 556 -39.33 11.25 19.51
C PHE A 556 -40.45 12.03 18.79
N ALA A 557 -40.16 12.51 17.59
CA ALA A 557 -41.15 13.20 16.77
C ALA A 557 -42.29 12.25 16.36
N SER A 558 -43.53 12.73 16.44
CA SER A 558 -44.66 12.11 15.77
C SER A 558 -44.81 12.76 14.40
N ILE A 559 -44.26 12.12 13.37
CA ILE A 559 -44.19 12.69 12.02
C ILE A 559 -45.48 12.31 11.26
N PRO A 560 -46.28 13.28 10.79
CA PRO A 560 -47.48 12.98 10.02
C PRO A 560 -47.17 12.24 8.71
N ASN A 561 -47.94 11.20 8.40
CA ASN A 561 -47.80 10.37 7.20
C ASN A 561 -46.43 9.65 7.06
N PHE A 562 -45.79 9.33 8.17
CA PHE A 562 -44.51 8.61 8.19
C PHE A 562 -44.69 7.27 8.89
N GLU A 563 -44.67 6.19 8.12
CA GLU A 563 -44.72 4.80 8.62
C GLU A 563 -43.39 4.08 8.39
N GLN A 564 -42.73 4.39 7.27
CA GLN A 564 -41.46 3.78 6.87
C GLN A 564 -40.51 4.82 6.27
N ARG A 565 -39.24 4.42 6.12
CA ARG A 565 -38.18 5.32 5.62
C ARG A 565 -38.48 5.89 4.23
N GLU A 566 -39.21 5.15 3.39
CA GLU A 566 -39.61 5.55 2.05
C GLU A 566 -40.63 6.70 2.04
N ASP A 567 -41.37 6.91 3.15
CA ASP A 567 -42.29 8.02 3.31
C ASP A 567 -41.57 9.33 3.70
N ALA A 568 -40.29 9.24 4.06
CA ALA A 568 -39.51 10.39 4.49
C ALA A 568 -39.34 11.40 3.34
N VAL A 569 -39.71 12.65 3.63
CA VAL A 569 -39.33 13.82 2.82
C VAL A 569 -38.38 14.64 3.66
N ILE A 570 -37.07 14.51 3.39
CA ILE A 570 -35.98 15.14 4.14
C ILE A 570 -35.90 16.64 3.84
#